data_AF-F0ZVN4-F1
#
_entry.id   AF-F0ZVN4-F1
#
_cell.length_a   1.000
_cell.length_b   1.000
_cell.length_c   1.000
_cell.angle_alpha   90.00
_cell.angle_beta   90.00
_cell.angle_gamma   90.00
#
_symmetry.space_group_name_H-M   'P 1'
#
loop_
_entity.id
_entity.type
_entity.pdbx_description
1 polymer ?
#
loop_
_entity_poly.entity_id
_entity_poly.type
_entity_poly.pdbx_seq_one_letter_code
_entity_poly.pdbx_strand_id
1 'polypeptide(L)'
;MPQQSQPQQQAPQTQISSPQPILDTIYKLLSEQEQTLVQMIHEQSILLNRLPPNLDENSLVLLRQISQKQITLSSQMNTEMSALDATKKGMILEPTDLAKLFALKQDLQIQFKQLSLLHNEIQAILNPQHSSPKPNVALVLKSQPFPIVISKGKQLGENQLVVLILTGARSNFHINGPVKATMICDSHPTNKNNPTTPLEMDSQPIYPATLTAHFPLKFLAGTRKCSVNLKFGVNIRDLDNVTTTVESDASNPFVVITNECQWEGSAGVLLKKDAFDGQLEITWAQFINTLQRHFLIATKQDPVRPKRPLSSFDLKYIQTHFFGNRSIIHQQDFDKFWVWFGKSMQTLRYQRHISTLWQEGIIYGYMGRQEVNDALQGQDPGTFIIRFSERNPGQFGIAYIGIELPPRIKHYLVQPNDTAAAKKTFPDFLSEHSQFVNLLQWTKDANGNPRFLKLHKDTALGSFAPKKSQPPPIGGYEPLSS
;
A
#
# COMPACT_ATOMS: atom_id res chain seq x y z
N MET A 1 20.14 -6.62 57.34
CA MET A 1 20.57 -6.78 55.93
C MET A 1 19.38 -6.56 55.03
N PRO A 2 19.55 -5.89 53.88
CA PRO A 2 18.49 -5.17 53.18
C PRO A 2 17.68 -6.08 52.23
N GLN A 3 16.38 -5.83 52.13
CA GLN A 3 15.51 -6.37 51.09
C GLN A 3 15.96 -5.82 49.73
N GLN A 4 16.39 -6.72 48.85
CA GLN A 4 16.69 -6.40 47.46
C GLN A 4 15.39 -6.09 46.72
N SER A 5 15.24 -4.84 46.32
CA SER A 5 14.28 -4.35 45.34
C SER A 5 14.53 -5.01 43.97
N GLN A 6 13.52 -5.72 43.46
CA GLN A 6 13.49 -6.25 42.11
C GLN A 6 13.47 -5.09 41.08
N PRO A 7 14.23 -5.17 39.99
CA PRO A 7 14.19 -4.15 38.94
C PRO A 7 12.86 -4.24 38.18
N GLN A 8 12.14 -3.12 38.13
CA GLN A 8 11.03 -2.91 37.21
C GLN A 8 11.53 -3.13 35.77
N GLN A 9 11.04 -4.19 35.12
CA GLN A 9 11.20 -4.38 33.69
C GLN A 9 10.49 -3.23 32.97
N GLN A 10 11.27 -2.29 32.45
CA GLN A 10 10.80 -1.30 31.49
C GLN A 10 10.23 -2.04 30.27
N ALA A 11 8.97 -1.73 29.93
CA ALA A 11 8.35 -2.18 28.70
C ALA A 11 9.22 -1.75 27.50
N PRO A 12 9.38 -2.57 26.44
CA PRO A 12 10.08 -2.16 25.24
C PRO A 12 9.35 -0.95 24.66
N GLN A 13 9.96 0.23 24.75
CA GLN A 13 9.55 1.37 23.97
C GLN A 13 9.74 0.99 22.51
N THR A 14 8.67 1.00 21.72
CA THR A 14 8.74 1.02 20.26
C THR A 14 9.38 2.35 19.84
N GLN A 15 10.70 2.48 20.01
CA GLN A 15 11.47 3.62 19.54
C GLN A 15 11.43 3.60 18.01
N ILE A 16 10.82 4.64 17.44
CA ILE A 16 10.78 4.89 16.01
C ILE A 16 12.16 5.44 15.64
N SER A 17 13.09 4.57 15.29
CA SER A 17 14.31 4.98 14.59
C SER A 17 13.89 5.51 13.22
N SER A 18 14.20 6.76 12.89
CA SER A 18 13.87 7.32 11.58
C SER A 18 14.71 6.61 10.49
N PRO A 19 14.09 5.93 9.52
CA PRO A 19 14.78 5.27 8.40
C PRO A 19 15.28 6.28 7.36
N GLN A 20 14.97 7.57 7.55
CA GLN A 20 15.24 8.64 6.59
C GLN A 20 16.69 8.68 6.08
N PRO A 21 17.75 8.53 6.92
CA PRO A 21 19.12 8.53 6.42
C PRO A 21 19.41 7.40 5.43
N ILE A 22 18.85 6.21 5.66
CA ILE A 22 19.02 5.03 4.79
C ILE A 22 18.35 5.31 3.44
N LEU A 23 17.10 5.76 3.47
CA LEU A 23 16.31 5.98 2.25
C LEU A 23 16.85 7.15 1.42
N ASP A 24 17.29 8.24 2.06
CA ASP A 24 17.86 9.39 1.36
C ASP A 24 19.24 9.07 0.76
N THR A 25 20.03 8.21 1.42
CA THR A 25 21.29 7.72 0.86
C THR A 25 21.05 6.88 -0.38
N ILE A 26 20.13 5.91 -0.32
CA ILE A 26 19.79 5.06 -1.48
C ILE A 26 19.17 5.88 -2.61
N TYR A 27 18.36 6.89 -2.30
CA TYR A 27 17.81 7.79 -3.31
C TYR A 27 18.90 8.53 -4.09
N LYS A 28 19.94 9.05 -3.42
CA LYS A 28 21.09 9.67 -4.08
C LYS A 28 21.85 8.67 -4.94
N LEU A 29 22.12 7.48 -4.40
CA LEU A 29 22.81 6.42 -5.14
C LEU A 29 22.05 6.06 -6.42
N LEU A 30 20.74 5.85 -6.35
CA LEU A 30 19.93 5.55 -7.54
C LEU A 30 20.00 6.65 -8.60
N SER A 31 20.01 7.93 -8.19
CA SER A 31 20.15 9.04 -9.13
C SER A 31 21.52 9.07 -9.82
N GLU A 32 22.59 8.75 -9.10
CA GLU A 32 23.95 8.66 -9.66
C GLU A 32 24.11 7.43 -10.57
N GLN A 33 23.53 6.30 -10.16
CA GLN A 33 23.52 5.05 -10.92
C GLN A 33 22.69 5.18 -12.21
N GLU A 34 21.60 5.94 -12.21
CA GLU A 34 20.83 6.24 -13.42
C GLU A 34 21.71 6.94 -14.46
N GLN A 35 22.45 7.98 -14.07
CA GLN A 35 23.38 8.67 -14.96
C GLN A 35 24.52 7.75 -15.41
N THR A 36 25.03 6.92 -14.51
CA THR A 36 26.07 5.93 -14.81
C THR A 36 25.60 4.93 -15.86
N LEU A 37 24.37 4.43 -15.76
CA LEU A 37 23.80 3.50 -16.74
C LEU A 37 23.62 4.15 -18.11
N VAL A 38 23.16 5.41 -18.17
CA VAL A 38 23.04 6.15 -19.44
C VAL A 38 24.39 6.26 -20.13
N GLN A 39 25.43 6.64 -19.39
CA GLN A 39 26.79 6.73 -19.93
C GLN A 39 27.33 5.36 -20.34
N MET A 40 27.07 4.32 -19.54
CA MET A 40 27.53 2.96 -19.80
C MET A 40 26.88 2.36 -21.06
N ILE A 41 25.58 2.58 -21.29
CA ILE A 41 24.89 2.15 -22.52
C ILE A 41 25.59 2.77 -23.74
N HIS A 42 25.91 4.06 -23.67
CA HIS A 42 26.58 4.78 -24.74
C HIS A 42 28.04 4.30 -24.96
N GLU A 43 28.84 4.19 -23.89
CA GLU A 43 30.22 3.71 -23.94
C GLU A 43 30.31 2.29 -24.50
N GLN A 44 29.44 1.39 -24.03
CA GLN A 44 29.36 0.01 -24.49
C GLN A 44 28.97 -0.05 -25.97
N SER A 45 27.97 0.73 -26.41
CA SER A 45 27.58 0.78 -27.83
C SER A 45 28.74 1.23 -28.73
N ILE A 46 29.47 2.28 -28.34
CA ILE A 46 30.63 2.76 -29.10
C ILE A 46 31.71 1.69 -29.16
N LEU A 47 32.03 1.05 -28.03
CA LEU A 47 33.07 0.03 -27.97
C LEU A 47 32.70 -1.17 -28.86
N LEU A 48 31.47 -1.66 -28.77
CA LEU A 48 30.98 -2.79 -29.57
C LEU A 48 31.05 -2.50 -31.08
N ASN A 49 30.76 -1.28 -31.51
CA ASN A 49 30.86 -0.88 -32.91
C ASN A 49 32.32 -0.70 -33.40
N ARG A 50 33.29 -0.58 -32.49
CA ARG A 50 34.72 -0.42 -32.80
C ARG A 50 35.51 -1.73 -32.71
N LEU A 51 34.86 -2.85 -32.35
CA LEU A 51 35.54 -4.13 -32.26
C LEU A 51 36.06 -4.58 -33.63
N PRO A 52 37.33 -5.00 -33.74
CA PRO A 52 37.85 -5.58 -34.96
C PRO A 52 37.17 -6.92 -35.28
N PRO A 53 37.08 -7.34 -36.56
CA PRO A 53 36.48 -8.62 -36.94
C PRO A 53 37.14 -9.83 -36.27
N ASN A 54 38.45 -9.74 -36.05
CA ASN A 54 39.22 -10.69 -35.25
C ASN A 54 39.55 -10.01 -33.91
N LEU A 55 39.00 -10.54 -32.81
CA LEU A 55 39.22 -10.00 -31.47
C LEU A 55 40.70 -10.13 -31.09
N ASP A 56 41.37 -9.00 -30.90
CA ASP A 56 42.72 -8.91 -30.35
C ASP A 56 42.69 -8.76 -28.82
N GLU A 57 43.79 -9.09 -28.15
CA GLU A 57 43.87 -8.99 -26.68
C GLU A 57 43.60 -7.57 -26.16
N ASN A 58 43.96 -6.52 -26.91
CA ASN A 58 43.69 -5.15 -26.48
C ASN A 58 42.18 -4.84 -26.46
N SER A 59 41.42 -5.29 -27.46
CA SER A 59 39.95 -5.16 -27.46
C SER A 59 39.31 -5.96 -26.31
N LEU A 60 39.84 -7.15 -26.01
CA LEU A 60 39.38 -7.96 -24.88
C LEU A 60 39.67 -7.30 -23.53
N VAL A 61 40.80 -6.60 -23.38
CA VAL A 61 41.13 -5.85 -22.16
C VAL A 61 40.10 -4.75 -21.89
N LEU A 62 39.70 -3.98 -22.90
CA LEU A 62 38.68 -2.93 -22.74
C LEU A 62 37.32 -3.53 -22.34
N LEU A 63 36.90 -4.63 -22.96
CA LEU A 63 35.67 -5.34 -22.59
C LEU A 63 35.72 -5.90 -21.16
N ARG A 64 36.86 -6.48 -20.74
CA ARG A 64 37.08 -6.97 -19.37
C ARG A 64 37.01 -5.82 -18.36
N GLN A 65 37.51 -4.63 -18.68
CA GLN A 65 37.42 -3.45 -17.82
C GLN A 65 35.97 -2.99 -17.62
N ILE A 66 35.17 -2.92 -18.69
CA ILE A 66 33.74 -2.57 -18.56
C ILE A 66 33.00 -3.67 -17.78
N SER A 67 33.26 -4.94 -18.07
CA SER A 67 32.70 -6.06 -17.32
C SER A 67 33.01 -5.96 -15.81
N GLN A 68 34.22 -5.55 -15.44
CA GLN A 68 34.59 -5.35 -14.04
C GLN A 68 33.80 -4.22 -13.39
N LYS A 69 33.63 -3.08 -14.08
CA LYS A 69 32.79 -1.97 -13.60
C LYS A 69 31.34 -2.42 -13.38
N GLN A 70 30.78 -3.22 -14.30
CA GLN A 70 29.43 -3.76 -14.21
C GLN A 70 29.26 -4.70 -13.01
N ILE A 71 30.23 -5.58 -12.75
CA ILE A 71 30.21 -6.50 -11.60
C ILE A 71 30.23 -5.71 -10.29
N THR A 72 31.11 -4.70 -10.19
CA THR A 72 31.18 -3.83 -9.01
C THR A 72 29.86 -3.09 -8.77
N LEU A 73 29.28 -2.50 -9.81
CA LEU A 73 27.99 -1.80 -9.72
C LEU A 73 26.84 -2.76 -9.34
N SER A 74 26.82 -3.96 -9.91
CA SER A 74 25.84 -4.99 -9.57
C SER A 74 25.93 -5.40 -8.09
N SER A 75 27.14 -5.50 -7.54
CA SER A 75 27.34 -5.77 -6.10
C SER A 75 26.80 -4.65 -5.21
N GLN A 76 26.93 -3.39 -5.63
CA GLN A 76 26.36 -2.24 -4.91
C GLN A 76 24.83 -2.29 -4.93
N MET A 77 24.21 -2.49 -6.11
CA MET A 77 22.76 -2.63 -6.26
C MET A 77 22.18 -3.78 -5.43
N ASN A 78 22.88 -4.92 -5.33
CA ASN A 78 22.46 -6.02 -4.46
C ASN A 78 22.49 -5.65 -2.96
N THR A 79 23.49 -4.88 -2.55
CA THR A 79 23.62 -4.36 -1.18
C THR A 79 22.47 -3.40 -0.86
N GLU A 80 22.14 -2.50 -1.79
CA GLU A 80 21.02 -1.57 -1.67
C GLU A 80 19.67 -2.30 -1.60
N MET A 81 19.47 -3.33 -2.44
CA MET A 81 18.25 -4.15 -2.41
C MET A 81 18.09 -4.83 -1.05
N SER A 82 19.18 -5.41 -0.53
CA SER A 82 19.20 -6.05 0.78
C SER A 82 18.91 -5.05 1.91
N ALA A 83 19.44 -3.83 1.81
CA ALA A 83 19.19 -2.76 2.78
C ALA A 83 17.72 -2.31 2.78
N LEU A 84 17.09 -2.14 1.60
CA LEU A 84 15.67 -1.82 1.49
C LEU A 84 14.81 -2.96 2.07
N ASP A 85 15.11 -4.21 1.76
CA ASP A 85 14.38 -5.36 2.27
C ASP A 85 14.51 -5.53 3.78
N ALA A 86 15.72 -5.33 4.32
CA ALA A 86 15.96 -5.34 5.75
C ALA A 86 15.21 -4.19 6.45
N THR A 87 15.17 -3.00 5.84
CA THR A 87 14.45 -1.83 6.37
C THR A 87 12.95 -2.11 6.46
N LYS A 88 12.33 -2.63 5.39
CA LYS A 88 10.90 -2.99 5.38
C LYS A 88 10.57 -4.07 6.43
N LYS A 89 11.46 -5.04 6.62
CA LYS A 89 11.27 -6.15 7.57
C LYS A 89 11.60 -5.80 9.01
N GLY A 90 12.47 -4.83 9.26
CA GLY A 90 13.00 -4.51 10.59
C GLY A 90 12.44 -3.25 11.22
N MET A 91 11.92 -2.31 10.43
CA MET A 91 11.52 -0.98 10.90
C MET A 91 10.06 -0.67 10.58
N ILE A 92 9.38 0.02 11.49
CA ILE A 92 8.04 0.57 11.26
C ILE A 92 8.20 1.89 10.52
N LEU A 93 7.67 1.98 9.31
CA LEU A 93 7.86 3.14 8.43
C LEU A 93 6.63 4.06 8.49
N GLU A 94 6.89 5.35 8.62
CA GLU A 94 5.85 6.36 8.43
C GLU A 94 5.41 6.42 6.95
N PRO A 95 4.22 6.97 6.63
CA PRO A 95 3.68 6.97 5.27
C PRO A 95 4.64 7.49 4.19
N THR A 96 5.35 8.59 4.46
CA THR A 96 6.35 9.17 3.54
C THR A 96 7.47 8.18 3.24
N ASP A 97 8.08 7.61 4.28
CA ASP A 97 9.20 6.67 4.16
C ASP A 97 8.77 5.34 3.54
N LEU A 98 7.55 4.89 3.86
CA LEU A 98 6.94 3.70 3.28
C LEU A 98 6.74 3.86 1.77
N ALA A 99 6.14 4.98 1.34
CA ALA A 99 5.94 5.29 -0.08
C ALA A 99 7.29 5.41 -0.81
N LYS A 100 8.27 6.09 -0.20
CA LYS A 100 9.64 6.22 -0.72
C LYS A 100 10.30 4.85 -0.89
N LEU A 101 10.26 3.98 0.12
CA LEU A 101 10.85 2.63 0.05
C LEU A 101 10.29 1.81 -1.12
N PHE A 102 8.98 1.85 -1.34
CA PHE A 102 8.36 1.13 -2.47
C PHE A 102 8.78 1.69 -3.82
N ALA A 103 8.91 3.02 -3.95
CA ALA A 103 9.40 3.65 -5.18
C ALA A 103 10.87 3.29 -5.45
N LEU A 104 11.75 3.47 -4.46
CA LEU A 104 13.17 3.14 -4.56
C LEU A 104 13.39 1.67 -4.93
N LYS A 105 12.64 0.75 -4.31
CA LYS A 105 12.75 -0.67 -4.61
C LYS A 105 12.39 -0.98 -6.06
N GLN A 106 11.34 -0.36 -6.58
CA GLN A 106 10.92 -0.56 -7.97
C GLN A 106 11.96 -0.02 -8.95
N ASP A 107 12.47 1.18 -8.72
CA ASP A 107 13.47 1.80 -9.60
C ASP A 107 14.79 1.03 -9.58
N LEU A 108 15.24 0.59 -8.40
CA LEU A 108 16.44 -0.25 -8.24
C LEU A 108 16.32 -1.58 -8.99
N GLN A 109 15.15 -2.23 -8.97
CA GLN A 109 14.91 -3.46 -9.73
C GLN A 109 15.03 -3.23 -11.25
N ILE A 110 14.55 -2.09 -11.74
CA ILE A 110 14.66 -1.72 -13.16
C ILE A 110 16.13 -1.48 -13.53
N GLN A 111 16.85 -0.70 -12.72
CA GLN A 111 18.29 -0.43 -12.93
C GLN A 111 19.11 -1.73 -12.92
N PHE A 112 18.84 -2.62 -11.96
CA PHE A 112 19.51 -3.91 -11.87
C PHE A 112 19.29 -4.78 -13.12
N LYS A 113 18.06 -4.84 -13.64
CA LYS A 113 17.76 -5.55 -14.88
C LYS A 113 18.43 -4.92 -16.09
N GLN A 114 18.45 -3.58 -16.18
CA GLN A 114 19.15 -2.87 -17.26
C GLN A 114 20.65 -3.20 -17.25
N LEU A 115 21.29 -3.17 -16.09
CA LEU A 115 22.70 -3.56 -15.93
C LEU A 115 22.95 -5.02 -16.31
N SER A 116 22.05 -5.92 -15.91
CA SER A 116 22.16 -7.35 -16.23
C SER A 116 22.13 -7.60 -17.74
N LEU A 117 21.28 -6.92 -18.50
CA LEU A 117 21.24 -7.05 -19.96
C LEU A 117 22.55 -6.56 -20.62
N LEU A 118 23.09 -5.43 -20.14
CA LEU A 118 24.38 -4.91 -20.62
C LEU A 118 25.52 -5.88 -20.32
N HIS A 119 25.50 -6.49 -19.12
CA HIS A 119 26.51 -7.45 -18.73
C HIS A 119 26.44 -8.74 -19.55
N ASN A 120 25.24 -9.28 -19.76
CA ASN A 120 25.03 -10.48 -20.58
C ASN A 120 25.54 -10.27 -22.02
N GLU A 121 25.40 -9.06 -22.57
CA GLU A 121 25.90 -8.73 -23.90
C GLU A 121 27.43 -8.73 -23.99
N ILE A 122 28.14 -8.17 -23.00
CA ILE A 122 29.61 -8.25 -22.95
C ILE A 122 30.07 -9.69 -22.70
N GLN A 123 29.41 -10.41 -21.80
CA GLN A 123 29.75 -11.79 -21.49
C GLN A 123 29.55 -12.72 -22.68
N ALA A 124 28.56 -12.47 -23.54
CA ALA A 124 28.40 -13.23 -24.78
C ALA A 124 29.59 -13.10 -25.74
N ILE A 125 30.38 -12.01 -25.64
CA ILE A 125 31.59 -11.80 -26.44
C ILE A 125 32.82 -12.39 -25.73
N LEU A 126 32.97 -12.13 -24.43
CA LEU A 126 34.11 -12.59 -23.65
C LEU A 126 34.10 -14.12 -23.44
N ASN A 127 32.91 -14.69 -23.19
CA ASN A 127 32.70 -16.09 -22.81
C ASN A 127 31.50 -16.68 -23.58
N PRO A 128 31.61 -16.85 -24.91
CA PRO A 128 30.48 -17.24 -25.76
C PRO A 128 29.88 -18.61 -25.42
N GLN A 129 30.68 -19.54 -24.88
CA GLN A 129 30.21 -20.88 -24.49
C GLN A 129 29.19 -20.88 -23.33
N HIS A 130 29.11 -19.78 -22.58
CA HIS A 130 28.15 -19.61 -21.48
C HIS A 130 27.01 -18.65 -21.82
N SER A 131 26.90 -18.21 -23.09
CA SER A 131 25.88 -17.27 -23.52
C SER A 131 24.50 -17.93 -23.65
N SER A 132 23.45 -17.24 -23.23
CA SER A 132 22.07 -17.69 -23.44
C SER A 132 21.68 -17.49 -24.90
N PRO A 133 20.95 -18.43 -25.53
CA PRO A 133 20.42 -18.25 -26.88
C PRO A 133 19.23 -17.28 -26.94
N LYS A 134 18.86 -16.64 -25.82
CA LYS A 134 17.72 -15.72 -25.75
C LYS A 134 18.15 -14.29 -26.12
N PRO A 135 17.27 -13.50 -26.75
CA PRO A 135 17.56 -12.10 -27.05
C PRO A 135 17.74 -11.30 -25.75
N ASN A 136 18.69 -10.35 -25.74
CA ASN A 136 18.96 -9.48 -24.59
C ASN A 136 17.89 -8.39 -24.44
N VAL A 137 16.69 -8.81 -24.03
CA VAL A 137 15.52 -7.96 -23.84
C VAL A 137 14.78 -8.33 -22.57
N ALA A 138 14.26 -7.33 -21.87
CA ALA A 138 13.36 -7.56 -20.74
C ALA A 138 12.17 -6.60 -20.79
N LEU A 139 11.01 -7.07 -20.34
CA LEU A 139 9.85 -6.23 -20.07
C LEU A 139 9.78 -5.99 -18.56
N VAL A 140 9.65 -4.73 -18.17
CA VAL A 140 9.53 -4.33 -16.76
C VAL A 140 8.35 -3.38 -16.58
N LEU A 141 7.75 -3.42 -15.39
CA LEU A 141 6.70 -2.48 -15.02
C LEU A 141 7.34 -1.20 -14.51
N LYS A 142 7.33 -0.14 -15.35
CA LYS A 142 7.81 1.20 -14.98
C LYS A 142 6.87 1.88 -14.01
N SER A 143 5.56 1.63 -14.12
CA SER A 143 4.57 2.07 -13.15
C SER A 143 3.39 1.11 -13.12
N GLN A 144 2.76 0.97 -11.96
CA GLN A 144 1.56 0.15 -11.79
C GLN A 144 0.68 0.69 -10.64
N PRO A 145 -0.65 0.53 -10.70
CA PRO A 145 -1.56 0.97 -9.65
C PRO A 145 -1.77 -0.09 -8.55
N PHE A 146 -1.09 -1.23 -8.66
CA PHE A 146 -1.25 -2.39 -7.80
C PHE A 146 -0.28 -2.31 -6.60
N PRO A 147 -0.68 -2.81 -5.42
CA PRO A 147 -1.87 -3.62 -5.14
C PRO A 147 -3.12 -2.79 -4.88
N ILE A 148 -4.29 -3.27 -5.31
CA ILE A 148 -5.59 -2.61 -5.04
C ILE A 148 -6.78 -3.57 -5.24
N VAL A 149 -7.90 -3.30 -4.58
CA VAL A 149 -9.20 -3.92 -4.92
C VAL A 149 -9.95 -3.03 -5.91
N ILE A 150 -10.17 -3.55 -7.11
CA ILE A 150 -10.77 -2.86 -8.25
C ILE A 150 -12.24 -3.24 -8.40
N SER A 151 -13.13 -2.28 -8.62
CA SER A 151 -14.51 -2.58 -9.01
C SER A 151 -14.60 -2.89 -10.50
N LYS A 152 -15.30 -3.97 -10.87
CA LYS A 152 -15.59 -4.35 -12.25
C LYS A 152 -16.13 -3.14 -13.03
N GLY A 153 -15.68 -2.99 -14.26
CA GLY A 153 -16.02 -1.90 -15.16
C GLY A 153 -15.13 -0.67 -15.03
N LYS A 154 -14.31 -0.56 -13.97
CA LYS A 154 -13.32 0.52 -13.86
C LYS A 154 -12.27 0.39 -14.97
N GLN A 155 -11.92 1.51 -15.56
CA GLN A 155 -10.81 1.67 -16.49
C GLN A 155 -9.65 2.39 -15.81
N LEU A 156 -8.42 1.98 -16.10
CA LEU A 156 -7.22 2.68 -15.66
C LEU A 156 -7.00 3.94 -16.50
N GLY A 157 -6.38 4.95 -15.88
CA GLY A 157 -5.87 6.11 -16.61
C GLY A 157 -4.63 5.75 -17.44
N GLU A 158 -4.37 6.53 -18.49
CA GLU A 158 -3.31 6.28 -19.49
C GLU A 158 -1.92 6.02 -18.89
N ASN A 159 -1.57 6.71 -17.81
CA ASN A 159 -0.23 6.64 -17.20
C ASN A 159 -0.17 5.82 -15.90
N GLN A 160 -1.25 5.10 -15.55
CA GLN A 160 -1.30 4.32 -14.31
C GLN A 160 -0.56 2.99 -14.40
N LEU A 161 -0.48 2.42 -15.61
CA LEU A 161 0.16 1.13 -15.87
C LEU A 161 1.02 1.26 -17.12
N VAL A 162 2.33 1.34 -16.92
CA VAL A 162 3.31 1.55 -17.99
C VAL A 162 4.34 0.44 -17.96
N VAL A 163 4.48 -0.24 -19.09
CA VAL A 163 5.54 -1.22 -19.33
C VAL A 163 6.69 -0.53 -20.05
N LEU A 164 7.91 -0.83 -19.65
CA LEU A 164 9.14 -0.39 -20.29
C LEU A 164 9.88 -1.61 -20.84
N ILE A 165 10.41 -1.49 -22.04
CA ILE A 165 11.27 -2.49 -22.66
C ILE A 165 12.72 -2.06 -22.44
N LEU A 166 13.50 -2.94 -21.83
CA LEU A 166 14.94 -2.77 -21.61
C LEU A 166 15.70 -3.60 -22.64
N THR A 167 16.82 -3.07 -23.11
CA THR A 167 17.67 -3.71 -24.13
C THR A 167 19.14 -3.66 -23.74
N GLY A 168 19.98 -4.45 -24.43
CA GLY A 168 21.43 -4.22 -24.47
C GLY A 168 21.82 -2.95 -25.22
N ALA A 169 23.13 -2.74 -25.43
CA ALA A 169 23.65 -1.57 -26.12
C ALA A 169 23.50 -1.68 -27.66
N ARG A 170 23.42 -2.90 -28.20
CA ARG A 170 23.00 -3.16 -29.59
C ARG A 170 21.65 -3.86 -29.61
N SER A 171 20.81 -3.50 -30.58
CA SER A 171 19.56 -4.23 -30.85
C SER A 171 19.79 -5.19 -32.01
N ASN A 172 19.91 -6.49 -31.69
CA ASN A 172 20.05 -7.57 -32.65
C ASN A 172 18.71 -8.28 -32.92
N PHE A 173 17.59 -7.59 -32.78
CA PHE A 173 16.27 -8.18 -32.93
C PHE A 173 15.24 -7.14 -33.38
N HIS A 174 14.11 -7.63 -33.89
CA HIS A 174 12.94 -6.83 -34.21
C HIS A 174 11.77 -7.21 -33.31
N ILE A 175 11.03 -6.21 -32.83
CA ILE A 175 9.82 -6.44 -32.03
C ILE A 175 8.64 -6.59 -32.98
N ASN A 176 7.92 -7.71 -32.87
CA ASN A 176 6.77 -8.02 -33.70
C ASN A 176 5.47 -7.87 -32.90
N GLY A 177 4.61 -6.97 -33.37
CA GLY A 177 3.29 -6.74 -32.79
C GLY A 177 3.31 -5.92 -31.49
N PRO A 178 2.12 -5.75 -30.88
CA PRO A 178 1.97 -4.98 -29.65
C PRO A 178 2.43 -5.77 -28.41
N VAL A 179 2.69 -5.06 -27.32
CA VAL A 179 2.85 -5.68 -25.99
C VAL A 179 1.47 -6.09 -25.50
N LYS A 180 1.33 -7.34 -25.02
CA LYS A 180 0.06 -7.91 -24.57
C LYS A 180 0.04 -8.16 -23.07
N ALA A 181 -1.01 -7.71 -22.38
CA ALA A 181 -1.28 -7.97 -20.97
C ALA A 181 -2.11 -9.26 -20.79
N THR A 182 -1.72 -10.09 -19.83
CA THR A 182 -2.42 -11.34 -19.49
C THR A 182 -2.67 -11.39 -17.99
N MET A 183 -3.92 -11.64 -17.60
CA MET A 183 -4.29 -11.84 -16.20
C MET A 183 -4.05 -13.28 -15.77
N ILE A 184 -3.33 -13.47 -14.66
CA ILE A 184 -2.98 -14.77 -14.10
C ILE A 184 -3.59 -14.90 -12.70
N CYS A 185 -4.13 -16.09 -12.41
CA CYS A 185 -4.67 -16.45 -11.10
C CYS A 185 -4.03 -17.76 -10.65
N ASP A 186 -3.16 -17.71 -9.65
CA ASP A 186 -2.39 -18.89 -9.19
C ASP A 186 -3.27 -19.92 -8.46
N SER A 187 -4.48 -19.54 -8.03
CA SER A 187 -5.29 -20.30 -7.07
C SER A 187 -6.40 -21.16 -7.69
N HIS A 188 -6.61 -21.12 -9.02
CA HIS A 188 -7.63 -21.93 -9.68
C HIS A 188 -7.18 -22.41 -11.08
N PRO A 189 -7.50 -23.66 -11.46
CA PRO A 189 -7.41 -24.06 -12.86
C PRO A 189 -8.41 -23.21 -13.65
N THR A 190 -7.92 -22.45 -14.63
CA THR A 190 -8.76 -21.71 -15.59
C THR A 190 -9.75 -22.70 -16.20
N ASN A 191 -11.03 -22.55 -15.86
CA ASN A 191 -12.07 -23.44 -16.38
C ASN A 191 -12.17 -23.19 -17.90
N LYS A 192 -11.62 -24.10 -18.70
CA LYS A 192 -11.42 -23.96 -20.16
C LYS A 192 -12.73 -23.89 -20.96
N ASN A 193 -13.89 -24.07 -20.31
CA ASN A 193 -15.16 -24.30 -20.96
C ASN A 193 -15.98 -23.05 -21.33
N ASN A 194 -15.41 -21.83 -21.21
CA ASN A 194 -15.80 -20.59 -21.94
C ASN A 194 -15.10 -19.40 -21.27
N PRO A 195 -13.85 -19.05 -21.65
CA PRO A 195 -13.16 -17.91 -21.06
C PRO A 195 -13.74 -16.62 -21.64
N THR A 196 -14.58 -15.93 -20.86
CA THR A 196 -14.84 -14.51 -21.15
C THR A 196 -13.53 -13.74 -20.91
N THR A 197 -13.15 -12.89 -21.86
CA THR A 197 -11.91 -12.10 -21.76
C THR A 197 -12.03 -11.15 -20.55
N PRO A 198 -11.16 -11.27 -19.53
CA PRO A 198 -11.30 -10.51 -18.29
C PRO A 198 -10.87 -9.05 -18.43
N LEU A 199 -10.16 -8.71 -19.52
CA LEU A 199 -9.57 -7.41 -19.80
C LEU A 199 -10.00 -6.91 -21.17
N GLU A 200 -10.15 -5.59 -21.27
CA GLU A 200 -10.23 -4.84 -22.53
C GLU A 200 -8.94 -4.02 -22.70
N MET A 201 -8.56 -3.71 -23.95
CA MET A 201 -7.35 -2.93 -24.29
C MET A 201 -6.05 -3.58 -23.79
N ASP A 202 -6.01 -4.92 -23.86
CA ASP A 202 -4.90 -5.75 -23.42
C ASP A 202 -3.70 -5.72 -24.37
N SER A 203 -3.81 -5.16 -25.57
CA SER A 203 -2.73 -5.07 -26.56
C SER A 203 -2.41 -3.61 -26.86
N GLN A 204 -1.17 -3.19 -26.65
CA GLN A 204 -0.75 -1.78 -26.77
C GLN A 204 0.53 -1.62 -27.61
N PRO A 205 0.61 -0.57 -28.46
CA PRO A 205 1.82 -0.29 -29.23
C PRO A 205 2.95 0.20 -28.33
N ILE A 206 4.16 0.16 -28.87
CA ILE A 206 5.37 0.65 -28.21
C ILE A 206 5.69 2.05 -28.72
N TYR A 207 5.89 2.99 -27.82
CA TYR A 207 6.35 4.34 -28.12
C TYR A 207 7.85 4.33 -28.42
N PRO A 208 8.31 4.66 -29.65
CA PRO A 208 9.71 4.46 -30.04
C PRO A 208 10.73 5.28 -29.25
N ALA A 209 10.37 6.50 -28.84
CA ALA A 209 11.29 7.41 -28.15
C ALA A 209 11.66 6.94 -26.73
N THR A 210 10.76 6.20 -26.08
CA THR A 210 10.88 5.81 -24.67
C THR A 210 10.87 4.29 -24.48
N LEU A 211 10.58 3.52 -25.53
CA LEU A 211 10.33 2.08 -25.50
C LEU A 211 9.30 1.69 -24.43
N THR A 212 8.29 2.53 -24.23
CA THR A 212 7.20 2.28 -23.28
C THR A 212 5.93 1.84 -23.98
N ALA A 213 5.07 1.11 -23.27
CA ALA A 213 3.70 0.80 -23.67
C ALA A 213 2.74 1.14 -22.52
N HIS A 214 1.69 1.89 -22.82
CA HIS A 214 0.74 2.43 -21.84
C HIS A 214 -0.55 1.62 -21.87
N PHE A 215 -1.03 1.15 -20.72
CA PHE A 215 -2.13 0.20 -20.63
C PHE A 215 -3.34 0.77 -19.87
N PRO A 216 -4.26 1.48 -20.55
CA PRO A 216 -5.52 1.96 -19.97
C PRO A 216 -6.54 0.81 -19.80
N LEU A 217 -6.15 -0.29 -19.14
CA LEU A 217 -6.96 -1.51 -19.04
C LEU A 217 -8.34 -1.25 -18.44
N LYS A 218 -9.34 -1.95 -18.98
CA LYS A 218 -10.68 -2.01 -18.40
C LYS A 218 -10.98 -3.42 -17.91
N PHE A 219 -11.41 -3.53 -16.65
CA PHE A 219 -11.60 -4.81 -15.99
C PHE A 219 -13.05 -5.31 -16.17
N LEU A 220 -13.24 -6.31 -17.02
CA LEU A 220 -14.57 -6.77 -17.45
C LEU A 220 -15.17 -7.87 -16.56
N ALA A 221 -14.32 -8.59 -15.83
CA ALA A 221 -14.73 -9.72 -15.00
C ALA A 221 -14.23 -9.59 -13.56
N GLY A 222 -15.04 -10.05 -12.60
CA GLY A 222 -14.61 -10.20 -11.21
C GLY A 222 -13.75 -11.46 -11.02
N THR A 223 -12.82 -11.42 -10.08
CA THR A 223 -11.87 -12.51 -9.81
C THR A 223 -12.33 -13.45 -8.70
N ARG A 224 -13.61 -13.38 -8.29
CA ARG A 224 -14.23 -14.27 -7.29
C ARG A 224 -13.49 -14.29 -5.93
N LYS A 225 -13.02 -13.12 -5.49
CA LYS A 225 -12.20 -12.93 -4.27
C LYS A 225 -10.83 -13.61 -4.32
N CYS A 226 -10.34 -13.98 -5.50
CA CYS A 226 -8.98 -14.50 -5.69
C CYS A 226 -8.04 -13.36 -6.07
N SER A 227 -6.82 -13.45 -5.54
CA SER A 227 -5.74 -12.58 -5.96
C SER A 227 -5.26 -12.97 -7.35
N VAL A 228 -5.09 -11.95 -8.19
CA VAL A 228 -4.56 -12.07 -9.54
C VAL A 228 -3.35 -11.16 -9.72
N ASN A 229 -2.58 -11.43 -10.77
CA ASN A 229 -1.44 -10.64 -11.18
C ASN A 229 -1.52 -10.43 -12.71
N LEU A 230 -0.85 -9.40 -13.23
CA LEU A 230 -0.68 -9.23 -14.68
C LEU A 230 0.72 -9.65 -15.10
N LYS A 231 0.83 -10.30 -16.26
CA LYS A 231 2.07 -10.46 -17.00
C LYS A 231 1.96 -9.78 -18.35
N PHE A 232 3.09 -9.29 -18.86
CA PHE A 232 3.17 -8.62 -20.15
C PHE A 232 4.11 -9.39 -21.05
N GLY A 233 3.71 -9.62 -22.29
CA GLY A 233 4.49 -10.38 -23.25
C GLY A 233 4.59 -9.68 -24.60
N VAL A 234 5.72 -9.84 -25.28
CA VAL A 234 5.89 -9.42 -26.67
C VAL A 234 6.70 -10.47 -27.43
N ASN A 235 6.47 -10.58 -28.73
CA ASN A 235 7.22 -11.48 -29.60
C ASN A 235 8.41 -10.75 -30.20
N ILE A 236 9.58 -11.36 -30.07
CA ILE A 236 10.84 -10.82 -30.54
C ILE A 236 11.38 -11.76 -31.60
N ARG A 237 11.74 -11.21 -32.77
CA ARG A 237 12.37 -11.96 -33.85
C ARG A 237 13.86 -11.61 -33.91
N ASP A 238 14.69 -12.62 -33.74
CA ASP A 238 16.14 -12.52 -33.87
C ASP A 238 16.58 -12.35 -35.34
N LEU A 239 17.84 -12.00 -35.57
CA LEU A 239 18.47 -11.92 -36.89
C LEU A 239 18.40 -13.25 -37.66
N ASP A 240 18.42 -14.37 -36.94
CA ASP A 240 18.28 -15.72 -37.52
C ASP A 240 16.82 -16.12 -37.80
N ASN A 241 15.89 -15.16 -37.78
CA ASN A 241 14.44 -15.36 -37.93
C ASN A 241 13.76 -16.24 -36.85
N VAL A 242 14.47 -16.57 -35.77
CA VAL A 242 13.90 -17.27 -34.62
C VAL A 242 13.00 -16.31 -33.83
N THR A 243 11.75 -16.71 -33.59
CA THR A 243 10.80 -15.89 -32.80
C THR A 243 10.71 -16.41 -31.37
N THR A 244 11.01 -15.55 -30.40
CA THR A 244 10.94 -15.84 -28.96
C THR A 244 9.96 -14.89 -28.29
N THR A 245 9.07 -15.42 -27.45
CA THR A 245 8.21 -14.60 -26.58
C THR A 245 8.98 -14.21 -25.33
N VAL A 246 9.09 -12.91 -25.06
CA VAL A 246 9.67 -12.38 -23.83
C VAL A 246 8.55 -11.88 -22.93
N GLU A 247 8.54 -12.34 -21.69
CA GLU A 247 7.56 -11.97 -20.67
C GLU A 247 8.19 -11.12 -19.57
N SER A 248 7.38 -10.26 -18.96
CA SER A 248 7.70 -9.58 -17.71
C SER A 248 7.54 -10.52 -16.51
N ASP A 249 8.08 -10.09 -15.37
CA ASP A 249 7.64 -10.62 -14.08
C ASP A 249 6.16 -10.27 -13.85
N ALA A 250 5.54 -10.98 -12.91
CA ALA A 250 4.18 -10.69 -12.47
C ALA A 250 4.11 -9.31 -11.79
N SER A 251 3.05 -8.56 -12.06
CA SER A 251 2.73 -7.32 -11.33
C SER A 251 2.49 -7.58 -9.84
N ASN A 252 2.38 -6.53 -9.04
CA ASN A 252 1.85 -6.66 -7.68
C ASN A 252 0.43 -7.26 -7.74
N PRO A 253 0.02 -8.01 -6.68
CA PRO A 253 -1.28 -8.66 -6.65
C PRO A 253 -2.43 -7.66 -6.61
N PHE A 254 -3.58 -8.01 -7.16
CA PHE A 254 -4.81 -7.22 -7.06
C PHE A 254 -6.05 -8.14 -7.13
N VAL A 255 -7.23 -7.61 -6.87
CA VAL A 255 -8.50 -8.35 -6.92
C VAL A 255 -9.55 -7.51 -7.65
N VAL A 256 -10.42 -8.14 -8.45
CA VAL A 256 -11.56 -7.46 -9.08
C VAL A 256 -12.87 -7.92 -8.45
N ILE A 257 -13.64 -6.99 -7.88
CA ILE A 257 -14.94 -7.24 -7.26
C ILE A 257 -16.09 -6.80 -8.18
N THR A 258 -17.23 -7.48 -8.10
CA THR A 258 -18.46 -7.10 -8.80
C THR A 258 -19.44 -6.35 -7.90
N ASN A 259 -19.25 -6.40 -6.59
CA ASN A 259 -20.11 -5.75 -5.60
C ASN A 259 -19.29 -5.39 -4.34
N GLU A 260 -19.64 -4.29 -3.68
CA GLU A 260 -19.06 -3.82 -2.42
C GLU A 260 -19.10 -4.86 -1.29
N CYS A 261 -20.10 -5.76 -1.28
CA CYS A 261 -20.18 -6.87 -0.32
C CYS A 261 -18.97 -7.84 -0.42
N GLN A 262 -18.27 -7.87 -1.55
CA GLN A 262 -17.09 -8.70 -1.73
C GLN A 262 -15.80 -8.02 -1.27
N TRP A 263 -15.85 -6.72 -0.95
CA TRP A 263 -14.65 -5.93 -0.69
C TRP A 263 -13.85 -6.48 0.49
N GLU A 264 -14.48 -6.78 1.62
CA GLU A 264 -13.79 -7.30 2.81
C GLU A 264 -13.04 -8.60 2.53
N GLY A 265 -13.70 -9.59 1.94
CA GLY A 265 -13.04 -10.87 1.63
C GLY A 265 -11.93 -10.71 0.60
N SER A 266 -12.13 -9.85 -0.40
CA SER A 266 -11.16 -9.57 -1.45
C SER A 266 -9.93 -8.82 -0.93
N ALA A 267 -10.14 -7.78 -0.13
CA ALA A 267 -9.09 -7.01 0.50
C ALA A 267 -8.31 -7.85 1.51
N GLY A 268 -8.97 -8.79 2.21
CA GLY A 268 -8.31 -9.70 3.15
C GLY A 268 -7.40 -10.71 2.45
N VAL A 269 -7.88 -11.33 1.36
CA VAL A 269 -7.05 -12.21 0.53
C VAL A 269 -5.86 -11.46 -0.04
N LEU A 270 -6.10 -10.24 -0.55
CA LEU A 270 -5.06 -9.39 -1.12
C LEU A 270 -4.00 -8.98 -0.08
N LEU A 271 -4.43 -8.48 1.08
CA LEU A 271 -3.54 -8.09 2.16
C LEU A 271 -2.74 -9.30 2.67
N LYS A 272 -3.38 -10.47 2.84
CA LYS A 272 -2.68 -11.69 3.26
C LYS A 272 -1.62 -12.10 2.24
N LYS A 273 -1.94 -12.08 0.93
CA LYS A 273 -0.97 -12.42 -0.12
C LYS A 273 0.21 -11.44 -0.13
N ASP A 274 -0.05 -10.13 -0.06
CA ASP A 274 1.02 -9.11 -0.08
C ASP A 274 1.86 -9.09 1.22
N ALA A 275 1.25 -9.39 2.38
CA ALA A 275 1.96 -9.37 3.65
C ALA A 275 2.87 -10.59 3.82
N PHE A 276 2.35 -11.80 3.53
CA PHE A 276 3.01 -13.06 3.79
C PHE A 276 3.72 -13.65 2.56
N ASP A 277 3.22 -13.41 1.35
CA ASP A 277 3.80 -13.88 0.09
C ASP A 277 4.24 -15.37 0.10
N GLY A 278 3.35 -16.23 0.60
CA GLY A 278 3.59 -17.68 0.73
C GLY A 278 4.32 -18.11 2.02
N GLN A 279 4.75 -17.18 2.86
CA GLN A 279 5.37 -17.47 4.17
C GLN A 279 4.31 -17.74 5.25
N LEU A 280 4.66 -18.57 6.23
CA LEU A 280 3.81 -18.82 7.41
C LEU A 280 3.98 -17.76 8.48
N GLU A 281 5.17 -17.17 8.57
CA GLU A 281 5.54 -16.20 9.60
C GLU A 281 6.24 -14.99 8.97
N ILE A 282 5.90 -13.80 9.47
CA ILE A 282 6.53 -12.53 9.09
C ILE A 282 6.77 -11.67 10.32
N THR A 283 7.67 -10.69 10.22
CA THR A 283 7.89 -9.73 11.30
C THR A 283 6.69 -8.78 11.47
N TRP A 284 6.52 -8.25 12.67
CA TRP A 284 5.53 -7.22 12.96
C TRP A 284 5.67 -6.00 12.05
N ALA A 285 6.92 -5.52 11.86
CA ALA A 285 7.22 -4.40 10.98
C ALA A 285 6.79 -4.67 9.53
N GLN A 286 7.13 -5.84 8.97
CA GLN A 286 6.70 -6.25 7.63
C GLN A 286 5.17 -6.25 7.52
N PHE A 287 4.48 -6.81 8.52
CA PHE A 287 3.02 -6.88 8.54
C PHE A 287 2.39 -5.49 8.53
N ILE A 288 2.79 -4.60 9.45
CA ILE A 288 2.16 -3.28 9.57
C ILE A 288 2.56 -2.31 8.48
N ASN A 289 3.77 -2.41 7.92
CA ASN A 289 4.15 -1.64 6.74
C ASN A 289 3.23 -1.99 5.56
N THR A 290 2.89 -3.28 5.42
CA THR A 290 1.94 -3.73 4.39
C THR A 290 0.52 -3.29 4.75
N LEU A 291 0.07 -3.49 5.98
CA LEU A 291 -1.25 -3.05 6.45
C LEU A 291 -1.46 -1.55 6.25
N GLN A 292 -0.48 -0.72 6.59
CA GLN A 292 -0.54 0.74 6.44
C GLN A 292 -0.76 1.12 4.98
N ARG A 293 0.01 0.53 4.05
CA ARG A 293 -0.17 0.75 2.61
C ARG A 293 -1.60 0.43 2.19
N HIS A 294 -2.10 -0.75 2.56
CA HIS A 294 -3.46 -1.19 2.22
C HIS A 294 -4.55 -0.35 2.90
N PHE A 295 -4.32 0.13 4.12
CA PHE A 295 -5.24 0.98 4.85
C PHE A 295 -5.41 2.35 4.19
N LEU A 296 -4.31 2.97 3.73
CA LEU A 296 -4.35 4.23 2.99
C LEU A 296 -5.09 4.06 1.66
N ILE A 297 -4.88 2.95 0.96
CA ILE A 297 -5.62 2.60 -0.26
C ILE A 297 -7.11 2.35 0.03
N ALA A 298 -7.43 1.68 1.14
CA ALA A 298 -8.79 1.39 1.55
C ALA A 298 -9.59 2.68 1.82
N THR A 299 -8.96 3.63 2.51
CA THR A 299 -9.52 4.93 2.90
C THR A 299 -9.35 6.02 1.83
N LYS A 300 -8.74 5.69 0.68
CA LYS A 300 -8.49 6.58 -0.46
C LYS A 300 -7.73 7.85 -0.08
N GLN A 301 -6.72 7.70 0.77
CA GLN A 301 -5.86 8.80 1.20
C GLN A 301 -4.62 8.92 0.32
N ASP A 302 -3.98 10.09 0.35
CA ASP A 302 -2.67 10.29 -0.27
C ASP A 302 -1.61 9.37 0.41
N PRO A 303 -0.82 8.59 -0.35
CA PRO A 303 0.16 7.68 0.23
C PRO A 303 1.32 8.36 0.97
N VAL A 304 1.68 9.59 0.59
CA VAL A 304 2.84 10.31 1.12
C VAL A 304 2.44 11.25 2.25
N ARG A 305 1.34 11.99 2.07
CA ARG A 305 0.79 12.95 3.02
C ARG A 305 -0.66 12.58 3.38
N PRO A 306 -0.90 11.40 3.98
CA PRO A 306 -2.23 11.01 4.38
C PRO A 306 -2.76 11.96 5.45
N LYS A 307 -4.05 12.27 5.38
CA LYS A 307 -4.72 13.13 6.37
C LYS A 307 -4.69 12.48 7.76
N ARG A 308 -5.00 11.19 7.83
CA ARG A 308 -4.93 10.38 9.04
C ARG A 308 -4.47 8.96 8.69
N PRO A 309 -3.18 8.64 8.80
CA PRO A 309 -2.69 7.26 8.74
C PRO A 309 -3.06 6.49 10.02
N LEU A 310 -2.86 5.17 10.05
CA LEU A 310 -2.82 4.45 11.33
C LEU A 310 -1.67 5.01 12.17
N SER A 311 -1.98 5.46 13.38
CA SER A 311 -1.04 6.02 14.33
C SER A 311 -0.34 4.93 15.15
N SER A 312 0.70 5.30 15.90
CA SER A 312 1.35 4.39 16.87
C SER A 312 0.37 3.80 17.89
N PHE A 313 -0.65 4.56 18.29
CA PHE A 313 -1.72 4.09 19.18
C PHE A 313 -2.60 3.03 18.52
N ASP A 314 -2.99 3.25 17.26
CA ASP A 314 -3.79 2.28 16.50
C ASP A 314 -3.00 0.98 16.27
N LEU A 315 -1.70 1.10 15.94
CA LEU A 315 -0.83 -0.05 15.75
C LEU A 315 -0.65 -0.85 17.06
N LYS A 316 -0.46 -0.17 18.20
CA LYS A 316 -0.37 -0.81 19.50
C LYS A 316 -1.67 -1.53 19.88
N TYR A 317 -2.82 -0.92 19.62
CA TYR A 317 -4.13 -1.55 19.80
C TYR A 317 -4.22 -2.83 18.96
N ILE A 318 -3.88 -2.77 17.67
CA ILE A 318 -3.89 -3.94 16.78
C ILE A 318 -2.97 -5.04 17.32
N GLN A 319 -1.74 -4.69 17.70
CA GLN A 319 -0.75 -5.66 18.18
C GLN A 319 -1.20 -6.36 19.47
N THR A 320 -1.78 -5.60 20.40
CA THR A 320 -2.22 -6.11 21.70
C THR A 320 -3.43 -7.03 21.55
N HIS A 321 -4.45 -6.60 20.82
CA HIS A 321 -5.74 -7.29 20.78
C HIS A 321 -5.76 -8.50 19.83
N PHE A 322 -4.90 -8.54 18.81
CA PHE A 322 -4.95 -9.61 17.80
C PHE A 322 -3.69 -10.46 17.72
N PHE A 323 -2.54 -9.96 18.18
CA PHE A 323 -1.24 -10.60 17.96
C PHE A 323 -0.45 -10.86 19.24
N GLY A 324 -1.07 -10.67 20.41
CA GLY A 324 -0.45 -10.97 21.70
C GLY A 324 0.86 -10.22 21.96
N ASN A 325 1.02 -9.01 21.38
CA ASN A 325 2.24 -8.20 21.49
C ASN A 325 3.53 -8.87 21.00
N ARG A 326 3.43 -9.84 20.10
CA ARG A 326 4.60 -10.50 19.50
C ARG A 326 5.22 -9.64 18.41
N SER A 327 6.53 -9.80 18.20
CA SER A 327 7.29 -9.21 17.09
C SER A 327 7.28 -10.07 15.81
N ILE A 328 6.73 -11.28 15.89
CA ILE A 328 6.53 -12.22 14.78
C ILE A 328 5.05 -12.58 14.72
N ILE A 329 4.50 -12.56 13.51
CA ILE A 329 3.08 -12.77 13.22
C ILE A 329 2.91 -14.03 12.37
N HIS A 330 2.03 -14.93 12.81
CA HIS A 330 1.73 -16.16 12.10
C HIS A 330 0.49 -16.00 11.20
N GLN A 331 0.45 -16.72 10.09
CA GLN A 331 -0.62 -16.62 9.08
C GLN A 331 -2.03 -16.90 9.64
N GLN A 332 -2.15 -17.80 10.63
CA GLN A 332 -3.43 -18.12 11.27
C GLN A 332 -3.96 -16.98 12.17
N ASP A 333 -3.08 -16.16 12.75
CA ASP A 333 -3.50 -15.02 13.58
C ASP A 333 -4.18 -13.94 12.72
N PHE A 334 -3.76 -13.85 11.45
CA PHE A 334 -4.38 -12.97 10.47
C PHE A 334 -5.88 -13.24 10.29
N ASP A 335 -6.32 -14.50 10.30
CA ASP A 335 -7.72 -14.84 10.06
C ASP A 335 -8.62 -14.26 11.15
N LYS A 336 -8.20 -14.34 12.41
CA LYS A 336 -8.91 -13.74 13.55
C LYS A 336 -8.88 -12.22 13.49
N PHE A 337 -7.73 -11.66 13.17
CA PHE A 337 -7.56 -10.21 12.98
C PHE A 337 -8.52 -9.68 11.91
N TRP A 338 -8.58 -10.31 10.74
CA TRP A 338 -9.31 -9.79 9.60
C TRP A 338 -10.83 -9.86 9.77
N VAL A 339 -11.34 -10.85 10.50
CA VAL A 339 -12.78 -10.94 10.85
C VAL A 339 -13.27 -9.67 11.55
N TRP A 340 -12.43 -9.05 12.37
CA TRP A 340 -12.78 -7.79 13.04
C TRP A 340 -12.32 -6.57 12.24
N PHE A 341 -11.06 -6.53 11.86
CA PHE A 341 -10.44 -5.36 11.25
C PHE A 341 -10.98 -5.09 9.84
N GLY A 342 -11.23 -6.14 9.05
CA GLY A 342 -11.82 -6.04 7.72
C GLY A 342 -13.18 -5.36 7.73
N LYS A 343 -14.02 -5.65 8.74
CA LYS A 343 -15.30 -4.97 8.96
C LYS A 343 -15.11 -3.49 9.32
N SER A 344 -14.15 -3.16 10.19
CA SER A 344 -13.85 -1.76 10.53
C SER A 344 -13.46 -0.95 9.28
N MET A 345 -12.67 -1.54 8.38
CA MET A 345 -12.29 -0.86 7.13
C MET A 345 -13.42 -0.81 6.12
N GLN A 346 -14.30 -1.80 6.07
CA GLN A 346 -15.49 -1.77 5.22
C GLN A 346 -16.39 -0.60 5.64
N THR A 347 -16.58 -0.41 6.95
CA THR A 347 -17.29 0.74 7.53
C THR A 347 -16.63 2.06 7.13
N LEU A 348 -15.31 2.20 7.32
CA LEU A 348 -14.56 3.39 6.91
C LEU A 348 -14.71 3.69 5.41
N ARG A 349 -14.68 2.67 4.56
CA ARG A 349 -14.69 2.84 3.10
C ARG A 349 -16.06 3.16 2.51
N TYR A 350 -17.12 2.56 3.03
CA TYR A 350 -18.45 2.59 2.39
C TYR A 350 -19.52 3.30 3.21
N GLN A 351 -19.46 3.30 4.54
CA GLN A 351 -20.49 3.98 5.31
C GLN A 351 -20.31 5.50 5.18
N ARG A 352 -21.40 6.16 4.75
CA ARG A 352 -21.40 7.57 4.39
C ARG A 352 -20.86 8.44 5.53
N HIS A 353 -19.99 9.40 5.19
CA HIS A 353 -19.29 10.32 6.08
C HIS A 353 -18.28 9.70 7.06
N ILE A 354 -18.31 8.39 7.31
CA ILE A 354 -17.46 7.76 8.33
C ILE A 354 -15.96 7.95 8.05
N SER A 355 -15.51 7.76 6.80
CA SER A 355 -14.11 8.04 6.44
C SER A 355 -13.69 9.45 6.82
N THR A 356 -14.53 10.44 6.48
CA THR A 356 -14.24 11.85 6.73
C THR A 356 -14.25 12.13 8.24
N LEU A 357 -15.28 11.71 8.97
CA LEU A 357 -15.37 11.90 10.43
C LEU A 357 -14.20 11.26 11.17
N TRP A 358 -13.74 10.09 10.74
CA TRP A 358 -12.54 9.47 11.29
C TRP A 358 -11.30 10.29 10.93
N GLN A 359 -11.12 10.73 9.68
CA GLN A 359 -9.96 11.55 9.29
C GLN A 359 -9.91 12.92 9.99
N GLU A 360 -11.04 13.52 10.36
CA GLU A 360 -11.11 14.75 11.16
C GLU A 360 -10.91 14.53 12.67
N GLY A 361 -10.71 13.28 13.11
CA GLY A 361 -10.57 12.96 14.53
C GLY A 361 -11.87 13.06 15.33
N ILE A 362 -13.02 13.21 14.65
CA ILE A 362 -14.36 13.20 15.28
C ILE A 362 -14.67 11.80 15.79
N ILE A 363 -14.35 10.78 14.99
CA ILE A 363 -14.34 9.38 15.42
C ILE A 363 -12.91 9.03 15.80
N TYR A 364 -12.67 8.62 17.04
CA TYR A 364 -11.34 8.14 17.44
C TYR A 364 -11.01 6.82 16.73
N GLY A 365 -11.92 5.84 16.77
CA GLY A 365 -11.76 4.56 16.06
C GLY A 365 -11.20 3.45 16.96
N TYR A 366 -9.90 3.16 16.88
CA TYR A 366 -9.30 1.98 17.50
C TYR A 366 -8.90 2.20 18.96
N MET A 367 -9.84 2.03 19.89
CA MET A 367 -9.61 2.17 21.33
C MET A 367 -10.30 1.06 22.14
N GLY A 368 -9.58 0.50 23.10
CA GLY A 368 -10.12 -0.51 24.01
C GLY A 368 -11.05 0.09 25.07
N ARG A 369 -11.80 -0.78 25.74
CA ARG A 369 -12.80 -0.35 26.73
C ARG A 369 -12.17 0.36 27.94
N GLN A 370 -11.01 -0.11 28.39
CA GLN A 370 -10.35 0.46 29.57
C GLN A 370 -9.80 1.86 29.25
N GLU A 371 -9.10 2.00 28.14
CA GLU A 371 -8.52 3.28 27.69
C GLU A 371 -9.59 4.35 27.50
N VAL A 372 -10.77 3.98 26.98
CA VAL A 372 -11.91 4.90 26.88
C VAL A 372 -12.42 5.34 28.24
N ASN A 373 -12.54 4.42 29.20
CA ASN A 373 -13.02 4.76 30.53
C ASN A 373 -12.06 5.71 31.24
N ASP A 374 -10.75 5.45 31.12
CA ASP A 374 -9.70 6.27 31.68
C ASP A 374 -9.69 7.66 31.03
N ALA A 375 -9.88 7.74 29.70
CA ALA A 375 -9.97 9.01 28.97
C ALA A 375 -11.20 9.87 29.35
N LEU A 376 -12.29 9.24 29.78
CA LEU A 376 -13.51 9.91 30.23
C LEU A 376 -13.54 10.16 31.74
N GLN A 377 -12.57 9.64 32.50
CA GLN A 377 -12.59 9.78 33.95
C GLN A 377 -12.55 11.26 34.37
N GLY A 378 -13.49 11.65 35.24
CA GLY A 378 -13.55 13.01 35.79
C GLY A 378 -14.05 14.09 34.82
N GLN A 379 -14.56 13.74 33.64
CA GLN A 379 -15.15 14.71 32.72
C GLN A 379 -16.61 15.04 33.08
N ASP A 380 -17.11 16.17 32.58
CA ASP A 380 -18.50 16.60 32.81
C ASP A 380 -19.53 15.67 32.13
N PRO A 381 -20.74 15.52 32.68
CA PRO A 381 -21.86 14.84 32.01
C PRO A 381 -22.07 15.30 30.57
N GLY A 382 -22.40 14.34 29.69
CA GLY A 382 -22.53 14.58 28.26
C GLY A 382 -21.21 14.64 27.48
N THR A 383 -20.05 14.53 28.14
CA THR A 383 -18.77 14.34 27.46
C THR A 383 -18.69 12.92 26.87
N PHE A 384 -18.26 12.79 25.62
CA PHE A 384 -18.25 11.51 24.91
C PHE A 384 -17.09 11.30 23.94
N ILE A 385 -16.82 10.04 23.61
CA ILE A 385 -15.85 9.58 22.62
C ILE A 385 -16.45 8.44 21.77
N ILE A 386 -16.11 8.40 20.49
CA ILE A 386 -16.62 7.42 19.53
C ILE A 386 -15.49 6.47 19.12
N ARG A 387 -15.72 5.16 19.26
CA ARG A 387 -14.74 4.11 18.93
C ARG A 387 -15.41 2.89 18.31
N PHE A 388 -14.64 2.01 17.70
CA PHE A 388 -15.13 0.71 17.22
C PHE A 388 -15.45 -0.23 18.40
N SER A 389 -16.50 -1.03 18.24
CA SER A 389 -16.89 -2.05 19.22
C SER A 389 -16.03 -3.30 19.05
N GLU A 390 -15.35 -3.73 20.12
CA GLU A 390 -14.52 -4.94 20.12
C GLU A 390 -15.33 -6.22 19.89
N ARG A 391 -16.61 -6.23 20.33
CA ARG A 391 -17.50 -7.41 20.24
C ARG A 391 -18.42 -7.39 19.02
N ASN A 392 -18.61 -6.23 18.39
CA ASN A 392 -19.50 -6.04 17.25
C ASN A 392 -18.71 -5.45 16.09
N PRO A 393 -18.02 -6.28 15.29
CA PRO A 393 -17.17 -5.83 14.19
C PRO A 393 -17.86 -4.84 13.25
N GLY A 394 -17.17 -3.75 12.92
CA GLY A 394 -17.68 -2.71 12.01
C GLY A 394 -18.71 -1.74 12.61
N GLN A 395 -19.14 -1.94 13.86
CA GLN A 395 -20.06 -1.03 14.56
C GLN A 395 -19.33 -0.10 15.53
N PHE A 396 -19.96 1.03 15.84
CA PHE A 396 -19.43 2.01 16.80
C PHE A 396 -20.04 1.83 18.19
N GLY A 397 -19.19 1.98 19.21
CA GLY A 397 -19.59 2.24 20.59
C GLY A 397 -19.37 3.70 20.91
N ILE A 398 -20.40 4.39 21.37
CA ILE A 398 -20.30 5.75 21.94
C ILE A 398 -20.19 5.59 23.45
N ALA A 399 -19.04 5.95 24.00
CA ALA A 399 -18.88 6.04 25.44
C ALA A 399 -19.11 7.48 25.88
N TYR A 400 -19.98 7.68 26.84
CA TYR A 400 -20.39 9.01 27.32
C TYR A 400 -20.65 9.01 28.82
N ILE A 401 -20.63 10.19 29.42
CA ILE A 401 -20.95 10.37 30.84
C ILE A 401 -22.44 10.67 31.00
N GLY A 402 -23.13 9.83 31.77
CA GLY A 402 -24.55 9.98 32.06
C GLY A 402 -24.86 11.20 32.92
N ILE A 403 -26.11 11.65 32.83
CA ILE A 403 -26.67 12.75 33.65
C ILE A 403 -27.17 12.27 35.02
N GLU A 404 -27.28 10.97 35.24
CA GLU A 404 -27.65 10.41 36.53
C GLU A 404 -26.65 10.78 37.65
N LEU A 405 -27.13 10.88 38.88
CA LEU A 405 -26.30 11.15 40.07
C LEU A 405 -26.13 9.86 40.89
N PRO A 406 -24.90 9.40 41.19
CA PRO A 406 -23.62 9.95 40.71
C PRO A 406 -23.38 9.65 39.21
N PRO A 407 -22.67 10.53 38.48
CA PRO A 407 -22.41 10.35 37.05
C PRO A 407 -21.56 9.10 36.83
N ARG A 408 -21.94 8.31 35.82
CA ARG A 408 -21.25 7.07 35.44
C ARG A 408 -20.99 7.05 33.94
N ILE A 409 -19.92 6.38 33.56
CA ILE A 409 -19.58 6.15 32.16
C ILE A 409 -20.52 5.07 31.59
N LYS A 410 -21.21 5.40 30.52
CA LYS A 410 -22.15 4.53 29.80
C LYS A 410 -21.60 4.25 28.41
N HIS A 411 -21.87 3.06 27.91
CA HIS A 411 -21.47 2.65 26.55
C HIS A 411 -22.74 2.33 25.78
N TYR A 412 -22.95 3.02 24.66
CA TYR A 412 -24.05 2.79 23.75
C TYR A 412 -23.53 2.16 22.44
N LEU A 413 -24.12 1.04 22.04
CA LEU A 413 -23.79 0.38 20.78
C LEU A 413 -24.71 0.92 19.68
N VAL A 414 -24.12 1.65 18.74
CA VAL A 414 -24.83 2.21 17.59
C VAL A 414 -25.26 1.09 16.67
N GLN A 415 -26.57 0.96 16.48
CA GLN A 415 -27.21 -0.06 15.67
C GLN A 415 -27.37 0.41 14.21
N PRO A 416 -27.53 -0.52 13.26
CA PRO A 416 -27.83 -0.18 11.87
C PRO A 416 -29.07 0.72 11.70
N ASN A 417 -30.07 0.56 12.58
CA ASN A 417 -31.31 1.35 12.54
C ASN A 417 -31.12 2.82 12.95
N ASP A 418 -30.06 3.12 13.69
CA ASP A 418 -29.71 4.50 14.08
C ASP A 418 -29.23 5.31 12.87
N THR A 419 -28.67 4.62 11.86
CA THR A 419 -28.20 5.18 10.60
C THR A 419 -28.96 4.56 9.43
N ALA A 420 -30.19 5.02 9.21
CA ALA A 420 -31.09 4.52 8.16
C ALA A 420 -30.66 4.92 6.73
N ALA A 421 -29.51 4.39 6.29
CA ALA A 421 -28.87 4.37 4.97
C ALA A 421 -28.75 5.69 4.19
N ALA A 422 -29.85 6.40 3.94
CA ALA A 422 -29.90 7.60 3.08
C ALA A 422 -30.60 8.81 3.73
N LYS A 423 -31.57 8.60 4.64
CA LYS A 423 -32.33 9.69 5.26
C LYS A 423 -31.66 10.26 6.50
N LYS A 424 -31.00 9.39 7.26
CA LYS A 424 -30.31 9.71 8.51
C LYS A 424 -28.95 9.05 8.51
N THR A 425 -27.92 9.87 8.58
CA THR A 425 -26.52 9.45 8.61
C THR A 425 -25.98 9.48 10.04
N PHE A 426 -24.79 8.94 10.25
CA PHE A 426 -24.16 8.94 11.58
C PHE A 426 -24.01 10.33 12.24
N PRO A 427 -23.60 11.40 11.52
CA PRO A 427 -23.55 12.73 12.13
C PRO A 427 -24.95 13.27 12.51
N ASP A 428 -26.00 12.95 11.73
CA ASP A 428 -27.37 13.34 12.07
C ASP A 428 -27.80 12.69 13.40
N PHE A 429 -27.58 11.37 13.53
CA PHE A 429 -27.81 10.64 14.78
C PHE A 429 -27.12 11.26 15.99
N LEU A 430 -25.84 11.65 15.86
CA LEU A 430 -25.10 12.28 16.97
C LEU A 430 -25.73 13.62 17.39
N SER A 431 -26.24 14.40 16.45
CA SER A 431 -26.80 15.73 16.72
C SER A 431 -28.17 15.67 17.43
N GLU A 432 -28.97 14.64 17.18
CA GLU A 432 -30.34 14.50 17.72
C GLU A 432 -30.38 14.14 19.22
N HIS A 433 -29.31 13.54 19.75
CA HIS A 433 -29.28 13.06 21.12
C HIS A 433 -28.66 14.09 22.07
N SER A 434 -29.45 14.55 23.05
CA SER A 434 -29.00 15.49 24.10
C SER A 434 -28.02 14.86 25.09
N GLN A 435 -27.93 13.53 25.13
CA GLN A 435 -26.94 12.79 25.92
C GLN A 435 -25.51 13.01 25.40
N PHE A 436 -25.34 13.41 24.14
CA PHE A 436 -24.05 13.71 23.54
C PHE A 436 -23.94 15.23 23.47
N VAL A 437 -23.01 15.83 24.22
CA VAL A 437 -22.87 17.28 24.33
C VAL A 437 -21.48 17.72 23.86
N ASN A 438 -20.44 17.23 24.53
CA ASN A 438 -19.06 17.62 24.25
C ASN A 438 -18.25 16.42 23.76
N LEU A 439 -17.76 16.48 22.54
CA LEU A 439 -16.90 15.48 21.95
C LEU A 439 -15.46 15.68 22.43
N LEU A 440 -14.79 14.60 22.84
CA LEU A 440 -13.34 14.56 22.93
C LEU A 440 -12.76 14.27 21.54
N GLN A 441 -12.51 15.33 20.78
CA GLN A 441 -11.96 15.22 19.43
C GLN A 441 -10.47 14.91 19.49
N TRP A 442 -10.03 14.00 18.63
CA TRP A 442 -8.62 13.76 18.38
C TRP A 442 -8.04 14.85 17.48
N THR A 443 -7.10 15.64 18.00
CA THR A 443 -6.40 16.71 17.25
C THR A 443 -4.90 16.52 17.35
N LYS A 444 -4.16 17.19 16.48
CA LYS A 444 -2.73 17.42 16.68
C LYS A 444 -2.52 18.79 17.33
N ASP A 445 -1.53 18.91 18.21
CA ASP A 445 -1.05 20.17 18.75
C ASP A 445 -0.10 20.89 17.77
N ALA A 446 0.47 22.03 18.18
CA ALA A 446 1.39 22.81 17.35
C ALA A 446 2.69 22.06 16.99
N ASN A 447 3.08 21.07 17.80
CA ASN A 447 4.24 20.22 17.57
C ASN A 447 3.90 18.95 16.77
N GLY A 448 2.63 18.79 16.37
CA GLY A 448 2.14 17.60 15.70
C GLY A 448 1.79 16.44 16.63
N ASN A 449 1.94 16.61 17.95
CA ASN A 449 1.62 15.57 18.91
C ASN A 449 0.10 15.42 19.03
N PRO A 450 -0.41 14.19 19.08
CA PRO A 450 -1.83 14.02 19.24
C PRO A 450 -2.34 14.34 20.65
N ARG A 451 -3.55 14.91 20.73
CA ARG A 451 -4.24 15.23 21.98
C ARG A 451 -5.75 15.11 21.86
N PHE A 452 -6.42 15.06 23.01
CA PHE A 452 -7.87 15.27 23.07
C PHE A 452 -8.19 16.75 23.30
N LEU A 453 -9.00 17.32 22.42
CA LEU A 453 -9.59 18.64 22.59
C LEU A 453 -11.10 18.47 22.79
N LYS A 454 -11.61 19.02 23.89
CA LYS A 454 -13.05 19.03 24.16
C LYS A 454 -13.70 20.10 23.27
N LEU A 455 -14.55 19.66 22.33
CA LEU A 455 -15.35 20.53 21.49
C LEU A 455 -16.83 20.26 21.70
N HIS A 456 -17.65 21.29 21.57
CA HIS A 456 -19.10 21.09 21.51
C HIS A 456 -19.47 20.26 20.26
N LYS A 457 -20.45 19.35 20.37
CA LYS A 457 -20.83 18.45 19.28
C LYS A 457 -21.15 19.21 17.99
N ASP A 458 -21.86 20.33 18.10
CA ASP A 458 -22.30 21.12 16.94
C ASP A 458 -21.12 21.83 16.28
N THR A 459 -20.09 22.19 17.05
CA THR A 459 -18.85 22.77 16.52
C THR A 459 -18.07 21.71 15.76
N ALA A 460 -17.90 20.52 16.35
CA ALA A 460 -17.18 19.41 15.72
C ALA A 460 -17.91 18.89 14.46
N LEU A 461 -19.25 18.86 14.48
CA LEU A 461 -20.09 18.40 13.38
C LEU A 461 -20.49 19.50 12.40
N GLY A 462 -19.97 20.73 12.53
CA GLY A 462 -20.48 21.91 11.82
C GLY A 462 -20.57 21.76 10.29
N SER A 463 -19.61 21.08 9.65
CA SER A 463 -19.64 20.82 8.20
C SER A 463 -20.64 19.74 7.77
N PHE A 464 -21.16 18.98 8.72
CA PHE A 464 -22.15 17.91 8.54
C PHE A 464 -23.54 18.30 9.06
N ALA A 465 -23.64 19.41 9.79
CA ALA A 465 -24.89 19.87 10.37
C ALA A 465 -25.91 20.29 9.29
N PRO A 466 -27.21 20.07 9.52
CA PRO A 466 -28.25 20.56 8.61
C PRO A 466 -28.20 22.09 8.56
N LYS A 467 -28.15 22.66 7.35
CA LYS A 467 -28.22 24.11 7.16
C LYS A 467 -29.57 24.61 7.65
N LYS A 468 -29.59 25.39 8.73
CA LYS A 468 -30.79 26.07 9.21
C LYS A 468 -31.20 27.13 8.17
N SER A 469 -32.42 27.01 7.66
CA SER A 469 -33.00 27.93 6.66
C SER A 469 -33.56 29.21 7.27
N GLN A 470 -33.89 29.20 8.56
CA GLN A 470 -34.44 30.33 9.30
C GLN A 470 -33.63 30.63 10.55
N PRO A 471 -33.56 31.91 10.98
CA PRO A 471 -32.95 32.28 12.25
C PRO A 471 -33.68 31.62 13.43
N PRO A 472 -32.98 31.40 14.56
CA PRO A 472 -33.59 30.79 15.74
C PRO A 472 -34.82 31.59 16.19
N PRO A 473 -35.95 30.93 16.49
CA PRO A 473 -37.13 31.58 17.06
C PRO A 473 -36.79 32.39 18.31
N ILE A 474 -37.40 33.58 18.45
CA ILE A 474 -37.25 34.42 19.63
C ILE A 474 -38.63 34.58 20.28
N GLY A 475 -38.78 34.04 21.50
CA GLY A 475 -40.05 34.02 22.23
C GLY A 475 -40.99 32.90 21.78
N GLY A 476 -41.75 32.33 22.73
CA GLY A 476 -42.70 31.24 22.48
C GLY A 476 -42.20 29.88 22.99
N TYR A 477 -42.69 28.81 22.37
CA TYR A 477 -42.35 27.43 22.71
C TYR A 477 -41.66 26.75 21.53
N GLU A 478 -40.60 26.01 21.80
CA GLU A 478 -39.88 25.20 20.83
C GLU A 478 -40.07 23.71 21.14
N PRO A 479 -40.11 22.83 20.12
CA PRO A 479 -40.11 21.39 20.34
C PRO A 479 -38.79 20.93 20.97
N LEU A 480 -38.86 19.93 21.86
CA LEU A 480 -37.65 19.30 22.39
C LEU A 480 -36.97 18.46 21.30
N SER A 481 -35.68 18.68 21.08
CA SER A 481 -34.78 17.85 20.24
C SER A 481 -34.99 17.91 18.71
N SER A 482 -35.20 19.10 18.13
CA SER A 482 -35.35 19.31 16.67
C SER A 482 -34.07 19.72 15.94
#